data_AF-A0A846TE44-F1
#
_entry.id   AF-A0A846TE44-F1
#
_cell.length_a   1.000
_cell.length_b   1.000
_cell.length_c   1.000
_cell.angle_alpha   90.00
_cell.angle_beta   90.00
_cell.angle_gamma   90.00
#
_symmetry.space_group_name_H-M   'P 1'
#
loop_
_entity.id
_entity.type
_entity.pdbx_description
1 polymer ?
#
loop_
_entity_poly.entity_id
_entity_poly.type
_entity_poly.pdbx_seq_one_letter_code
_entity_poly.pdbx_strand_id
1 'polypeptide(L)'
;MKINNFGTNRINPYNRQANKIDEMKKAEKPVDKVEISSTAKAMQQLSEVEQLRQKKVEELKVQVENGTYKPNPKDIAKSILDFYGKK
;
A
#
# COMPACT_ATOMS: atom_id res chain seq x y z
N MET A 1 -52.74 26.90 -41.98
CA MET A 1 -51.33 26.91 -41.54
C MET A 1 -51.27 26.57 -40.06
N LYS A 2 -50.43 25.61 -39.65
CA LYS A 2 -50.21 25.27 -38.23
C LYS A 2 -49.06 26.14 -37.69
N ILE A 3 -49.31 26.91 -36.65
CA ILE A 3 -48.30 27.76 -35.98
C ILE A 3 -47.74 26.96 -34.80
N ASN A 4 -46.46 26.60 -34.86
CA ASN A 4 -45.77 25.97 -33.73
C ASN A 4 -45.21 27.05 -32.81
N ASN A 5 -45.70 27.09 -31.58
CA ASN A 5 -45.17 27.98 -30.54
C ASN A 5 -43.81 27.43 -30.08
N PHE A 6 -42.71 28.07 -30.50
CA PHE A 6 -41.39 27.85 -29.92
C PHE A 6 -41.38 28.50 -28.54
N GLY A 7 -41.86 27.76 -27.54
CA GLY A 7 -41.78 28.17 -26.15
C GLY A 7 -40.34 28.47 -25.75
N THR A 8 -40.16 29.55 -25.00
CA THR A 8 -38.87 29.94 -24.43
C THR A 8 -38.21 28.73 -23.77
N ASN A 9 -36.99 28.41 -24.19
CA ASN A 9 -36.21 27.32 -23.60
C ASN A 9 -36.17 27.53 -22.09
N ARG A 10 -36.87 26.66 -21.34
CA ARG A 10 -36.96 26.67 -19.87
C ARG A 10 -35.63 26.19 -19.25
N ILE A 11 -34.53 26.85 -19.58
CA ILE A 11 -33.24 26.59 -18.97
C ILE A 11 -33.28 27.23 -17.59
N ASN A 12 -33.61 26.43 -16.58
CA ASN A 12 -33.62 26.87 -15.19
C ASN A 12 -32.20 27.30 -14.79
N PRO A 13 -31.95 28.59 -14.46
CA PRO A 13 -30.60 29.09 -14.17
C PRO A 13 -29.96 28.41 -12.96
N TYR A 14 -30.75 27.83 -12.05
CA TYR A 14 -30.26 27.07 -10.90
C TYR A 14 -29.64 25.73 -11.28
N ASN A 15 -30.06 25.11 -12.39
CA ASN A 15 -29.47 23.85 -12.86
C ASN A 15 -28.04 24.05 -13.40
N ARG A 16 -27.66 25.28 -13.78
CA ARG A 16 -26.30 25.58 -14.23
C ARG A 16 -25.28 25.49 -13.11
N GLN A 17 -25.67 25.79 -11.87
CA GLN A 17 -24.78 25.70 -10.71
C GLN A 17 -24.53 24.24 -10.34
N ALA A 18 -25.56 23.38 -10.37
CA ALA A 18 -25.42 21.94 -10.15
C ALA A 18 -24.50 21.30 -11.19
N ASN A 19 -24.68 21.61 -12.48
CA ASN A 19 -23.82 21.10 -13.55
C ASN A 19 -22.36 21.56 -13.39
N LYS A 20 -22.12 22.79 -12.91
CA LYS A 20 -20.78 23.32 -12.68
C LYS A 20 -20.05 22.62 -11.52
N ILE A 21 -20.79 22.21 -10.49
CA ILE A 21 -20.25 21.41 -9.37
C ILE A 21 -19.89 19.99 -9.85
N ASP A 22 -20.70 19.38 -10.70
CA ASP A 22 -20.41 18.06 -11.28
C ASP A 22 -19.22 18.09 -12.26
N GLU A 23 -19.05 19.19 -13.02
CA GLU A 23 -17.84 19.40 -13.84
C GLU A 23 -16.58 19.61 -12.98
N MET A 24 -16.68 20.31 -11.84
CA MET A 24 -15.55 20.48 -10.92
C MET A 24 -15.12 19.15 -10.28
N LYS A 25 -16.05 18.24 -9.97
CA LYS A 25 -15.72 16.88 -9.48
C LYS A 25 -15.03 16.02 -10.54
N LYS A 26 -15.39 16.19 -11.82
CA LYS A 26 -14.70 15.51 -12.94
C LYS A 26 -13.34 16.13 -13.28
N ALA A 27 -13.10 17.36 -12.82
CA ALA A 27 -11.85 18.10 -12.98
C ALA A 27 -10.91 17.99 -11.78
N GLU A 28 -11.11 16.98 -10.91
CA GLU A 28 -10.04 16.56 -10.00
C GLU A 28 -8.85 16.13 -10.84
N LYS A 29 -7.84 17.01 -10.93
CA LYS A 29 -6.59 16.74 -11.62
C LYS A 29 -5.98 15.50 -10.98
N PRO A 30 -5.41 14.57 -11.76
CA PRO A 30 -4.67 13.45 -11.19
C PRO A 30 -3.55 14.03 -10.33
N VAL A 31 -3.67 13.87 -9.01
CA VAL A 31 -2.62 14.19 -8.06
C VAL A 31 -1.62 13.05 -8.15
N ASP A 32 -0.33 13.38 -8.28
CA ASP A 32 0.73 12.38 -8.23
C ASP A 32 0.61 11.59 -6.92
N LYS A 33 0.24 10.32 -7.03
CA LYS A 33 0.06 9.42 -5.90
C LYS A 33 1.12 8.33 -5.95
N VAL A 34 1.92 8.25 -4.90
CA VAL A 34 2.86 7.15 -4.71
C VAL A 34 2.12 6.01 -4.02
N GLU A 35 1.79 4.95 -4.76
CA GLU A 35 1.18 3.73 -4.21
C GLU A 35 2.20 2.59 -4.14
N ILE A 36 2.12 1.79 -3.07
CA ILE A 36 2.86 0.53 -3.01
C ILE A 36 2.27 -0.43 -4.05
N SER A 37 3.12 -0.96 -4.92
CA SER A 37 2.73 -1.93 -5.95
C SER A 37 1.91 -3.08 -5.38
N SER A 38 0.91 -3.56 -6.12
CA SER A 38 0.13 -4.75 -5.78
C SER A 38 1.02 -5.98 -5.55
N THR A 39 2.10 -6.10 -6.33
CA THR A 39 3.10 -7.17 -6.17
C THR A 39 3.84 -7.07 -4.85
N ALA A 40 4.27 -5.87 -4.44
CA ALA A 40 4.95 -5.65 -3.17
C ALA A 40 4.04 -5.93 -1.97
N LYS A 41 2.76 -5.57 -2.06
CA LYS A 41 1.75 -5.91 -1.03
C LYS A 41 1.55 -7.41 -0.90
N ALA A 42 1.51 -8.14 -2.01
CA ALA A 42 1.40 -9.60 -2.00
C ALA A 42 2.66 -10.25 -1.40
N MET A 43 3.85 -9.75 -1.74
CA MET A 43 5.11 -10.24 -1.16
C MET A 43 5.24 -9.96 0.35
N GLN A 44 4.53 -8.96 0.87
CA GLN A 44 4.51 -8.66 2.32
C GLN A 44 3.67 -9.68 3.11
N GLN A 45 2.76 -10.41 2.46
CA GLN A 45 1.92 -11.43 3.11
C GLN A 45 2.73 -12.72 3.35
N LEU A 46 3.68 -12.67 4.29
CA LEU A 46 4.57 -13.78 4.67
C LEU A 46 4.14 -14.46 5.98
N SER A 47 2.84 -14.75 6.16
CA SER A 47 2.28 -15.26 7.43
C SER A 47 2.96 -16.54 7.94
N GLU A 48 3.42 -17.41 7.03
CA GLU A 48 4.09 -18.66 7.41
C GLU A 48 5.53 -18.43 7.91
N VAL A 49 6.25 -17.47 7.32
CA VAL A 49 7.60 -17.08 7.75
C VAL A 49 7.57 -16.49 9.16
N GLU A 50 6.51 -15.74 9.49
CA GLU A 50 6.33 -15.16 10.82
C GLU A 50 6.20 -16.22 11.91
N GLN A 51 5.43 -17.28 11.68
CA GLN A 51 5.26 -18.38 12.63
C GLN A 51 6.56 -19.15 12.86
N LEU A 52 7.27 -19.48 11.78
CA LEU A 52 8.58 -20.16 11.87
C LEU A 52 9.61 -19.30 12.59
N ARG A 53 9.60 -17.98 12.34
CA ARG A 53 10.47 -17.02 13.04
C ARG A 53 10.14 -16.94 14.52
N GLN A 54 8.86 -16.94 14.89
CA GLN A 54 8.42 -16.88 16.28
C GLN A 54 8.93 -18.07 17.09
N LYS A 55 8.74 -19.30 16.56
CA LYS A 55 9.26 -20.53 17.21
C LYS A 55 10.78 -20.47 17.41
N LYS A 56 11.52 -20.07 16.38
CA LYS A 56 12.98 -19.94 16.46
C LYS A 56 13.42 -18.93 17.52
N VAL A 57 12.72 -17.81 17.65
CA VAL A 57 13.02 -16.79 18.68
C VAL A 57 12.76 -17.34 20.08
N GLU A 58 11.67 -18.06 20.28
CA GLU A 58 11.35 -18.68 21.58
C GLU A 58 12.40 -19.71 22.00
N GLU A 59 12.82 -20.58 21.09
CA GLU A 59 13.91 -21.55 21.34
C GLU A 59 15.21 -20.84 21.74
N LEU A 60 15.58 -19.77 21.03
CA LEU A 60 16.79 -19.00 21.34
C LEU A 60 16.69 -18.30 22.69
N LYS A 61 15.53 -17.76 23.07
CA LYS A 61 15.33 -17.14 24.39
C LYS A 61 15.59 -18.14 25.50
N VAL A 62 15.04 -19.34 25.40
CA VAL A 62 15.26 -20.41 26.39
C VAL A 62 16.74 -20.77 26.51
N GLN A 63 17.48 -20.85 25.39
CA GLN A 63 18.93 -21.12 25.42
C GLN A 63 19.73 -19.99 26.08
N VAL A 64 19.32 -18.73 25.87
CA VAL A 64 19.98 -17.57 26.48
C VAL A 64 19.71 -17.52 27.98
N GLU A 65 18.46 -17.71 28.41
CA GLU A 65 18.06 -17.74 29.82
C GLU A 65 18.78 -18.86 30.58
N ASN A 66 18.91 -20.04 29.97
CA ASN A 66 19.63 -21.18 30.55
C ASN A 66 21.16 -21.06 30.44
N GLY A 67 21.69 -20.00 29.81
CA GLY A 67 23.13 -19.79 29.61
C GLY A 67 23.80 -20.80 28.67
N THR A 68 23.03 -21.58 27.91
CA THR A 68 23.54 -22.58 26.96
C THR A 68 23.77 -22.03 25.55
N TYR A 69 23.29 -20.82 25.28
CA TYR A 69 23.52 -20.14 24.00
C TYR A 69 24.99 -19.79 23.81
N LYS A 70 25.60 -20.35 22.76
CA LYS A 70 26.99 -20.09 22.39
C LYS A 70 27.04 -19.42 21.02
N PRO A 71 27.31 -18.11 20.94
CA PRO A 71 27.46 -17.44 19.66
C PRO A 71 28.68 -18.02 18.91
N ASN A 72 28.51 -18.37 17.64
CA ASN A 72 29.59 -18.84 16.78
C ASN A 72 30.18 -17.65 15.98
N PRO A 73 31.43 -17.25 16.24
CA PRO A 73 32.04 -16.11 15.55
C PRO A 73 32.13 -16.28 14.03
N LYS A 74 32.30 -17.52 13.53
CA LYS A 74 32.35 -17.81 12.09
C LYS A 74 31.00 -17.55 11.42
N ASP A 75 29.92 -17.98 12.06
CA ASP A 75 28.57 -17.79 11.53
C ASP A 75 28.17 -16.31 11.55
N ILE A 76 28.58 -15.58 12.59
CA ILE A 76 28.39 -14.12 12.69
C ILE A 76 29.10 -13.43 11.52
N ALA A 77 30.40 -13.66 11.35
CA ALA A 77 31.17 -13.06 10.26
C ALA A 77 30.57 -13.39 8.88
N LYS A 78 30.18 -14.66 8.67
CA LYS A 78 29.52 -15.10 7.44
C LYS A 78 28.21 -14.34 7.21
N SER A 79 27.33 -14.23 8.21
CA SER A 79 26.05 -13.53 8.06
C SER A 79 26.20 -12.05 7.72
N ILE A 80 27.20 -11.37 8.30
CA ILE A 80 27.50 -9.98 7.98
C ILE A 80 27.94 -9.86 6.51
N LEU A 81 28.82 -10.75 6.06
CA LEU A 81 29.30 -10.76 4.68
C LEU A 81 28.19 -11.15 3.69
N ASP A 82 27.34 -12.11 4.02
CA ASP A 82 26.22 -12.52 3.17
C ASP A 82 25.19 -11.39 2.98
N PHE A 83 24.99 -10.56 4.01
CA PHE A 83 24.04 -9.45 3.96
C PHE A 83 24.60 -8.21 3.25
N TYR A 84 25.84 -7.80 3.56
CA TYR A 84 26.43 -6.56 3.03
C TYR A 84 27.41 -6.76 1.87
N GLY A 85 27.95 -7.97 1.70
CA GLY A 85 29.02 -8.27 0.76
C GLY A 85 28.56 -8.67 -0.64
N LYS A 86 27.25 -8.88 -0.85
CA LYS A 86 26.71 -9.06 -2.20
C LYS A 86 26.72 -7.72 -2.94
N LYS A 87 27.66 -7.58 -3.87
CA LYS A 87 27.62 -6.57 -4.95
C LYS A 87 26.82 -7.11 -6.13
#